data_AF-A0A0D7AIY6-F1
#
_entry.id   AF-A0A0D7AIY6-F1
#
_cell.length_a   1.000
_cell.length_b   1.000
_cell.length_c   1.000
_cell.angle_alpha   90.00
_cell.angle_beta   90.00
_cell.angle_gamma   90.00
#
_symmetry.space_group_name_H-M   'P 1'
#
loop_
_entity.id
_entity.type
_entity.pdbx_description
1 polymer ?
#
loop_
_entity_poly.entity_id
_entity_poly.type
_entity_poly.pdbx_seq_one_letter_code
_entity_poly.pdbx_strand_id
1 'polypeptide(L)'
;MSPQQSDSRTSSPPTTPRPRDNDPPPQYPANDTLSQINVASVNDHFQRPFMIKEMLQMRSYTSCVNFHKESITKELTDLQHSLAEHKNDIEKKHEQLRLVLREKGGEREGAMKRVLDNIQVLIKETVANSVKKEVDANIKEWIRVPVETRRAQLEKQIGRMDIALTNSNARRRNAQLQPGDLDEPIGPIFRDNGTKSSLFPADLRSLYSYPPGDLKTLLGDYDISLDPKPNFESVINKFLTFVGESRSPTFTNVLQLAPGIEFEINAV
;
A
#
# COMPACT_ATOMS: atom_id res chain seq x y z
N MET A 1 13.16 -13.25 -27.91
CA MET A 1 13.78 -12.23 -27.04
C MET A 1 13.47 -12.63 -25.61
N SER A 2 14.45 -13.22 -24.93
CA SER A 2 14.32 -13.72 -23.55
C SER A 2 14.73 -12.62 -22.57
N PRO A 3 14.04 -12.39 -21.45
CA PRO A 3 14.52 -11.48 -20.42
C PRO A 3 15.46 -12.20 -19.45
N GLN A 4 16.62 -11.59 -19.26
CA GLN A 4 17.59 -11.91 -18.21
C GLN A 4 16.95 -11.83 -16.83
N GLN A 5 17.10 -12.87 -16.03
CA GLN A 5 16.90 -12.81 -14.58
C GLN A 5 18.19 -12.32 -13.94
N SER A 6 18.12 -11.13 -13.34
CA SER A 6 19.18 -10.52 -12.54
C SER A 6 18.91 -10.71 -11.06
N ASP A 7 19.99 -11.05 -10.35
CA ASP A 7 20.11 -11.34 -8.93
C ASP A 7 19.50 -10.30 -7.96
N SER A 8 19.10 -10.78 -6.78
CA SER A 8 18.99 -9.94 -5.58
C SER A 8 19.39 -10.74 -4.35
N ARG A 9 20.64 -10.53 -3.92
CA ARG A 9 21.24 -11.07 -2.70
C ARG A 9 20.54 -10.45 -1.47
N THR A 10 19.96 -11.28 -0.62
CA THR A 10 19.52 -10.91 0.73
C THR A 10 20.71 -11.03 1.70
N SER A 11 21.27 -9.90 2.12
CA SER A 11 22.25 -9.79 3.20
C SER A 11 21.53 -9.54 4.53
N SER A 12 21.59 -10.51 5.44
CA SER A 12 21.13 -10.35 6.83
C SER A 12 22.21 -9.63 7.68
N PRO A 13 21.83 -8.74 8.61
CA PRO A 13 22.78 -8.06 9.49
C PRO A 13 23.17 -8.91 10.73
N PRO A 14 24.31 -8.60 11.38
CA PRO A 14 24.87 -9.37 12.47
C PRO A 14 24.20 -9.07 13.82
N THR A 15 23.89 -10.13 14.56
CA THR A 15 23.39 -10.11 15.95
C THR A 15 24.52 -9.73 16.91
N THR A 16 24.32 -8.67 17.69
CA THR A 16 25.22 -8.26 18.78
C THR A 16 24.93 -9.05 20.07
N PRO A 17 25.95 -9.44 20.87
CA PRO A 17 25.75 -10.12 22.14
C PRO A 17 25.43 -9.14 23.28
N ARG A 18 24.45 -9.50 24.12
CA ARG A 18 24.17 -8.84 25.41
C ARG A 18 25.23 -9.21 26.47
N PRO A 19 25.69 -8.27 27.31
CA PRO A 19 26.44 -8.59 28.53
C PRO A 19 25.49 -9.21 29.57
N ARG A 20 25.95 -10.25 30.26
CA ARG A 20 25.33 -10.76 31.49
C ARG A 20 26.03 -10.13 32.68
N ASP A 21 25.34 -9.21 33.34
CA ASP A 21 25.66 -8.75 34.69
C ASP A 21 25.39 -9.91 35.67
N ASN A 22 26.44 -10.49 36.24
CA ASN A 22 26.38 -11.31 37.46
C ASN A 22 27.82 -11.57 37.96
N ASP A 23 28.45 -10.53 38.50
CA ASP A 23 29.62 -10.69 39.38
C ASP A 23 29.24 -10.25 40.80
N PRO A 24 29.41 -11.09 41.84
CA PRO A 24 29.25 -10.68 43.23
C PRO A 24 30.46 -9.85 43.71
N PRO A 25 30.26 -8.91 44.65
CA PRO A 25 31.32 -8.05 45.15
C PRO A 25 32.38 -8.82 45.98
N PRO A 26 33.63 -8.33 46.02
CA PRO A 26 34.73 -8.98 46.72
C PRO A 26 34.58 -8.92 48.24
N GLN A 27 34.82 -10.07 48.90
CA GLN A 27 34.95 -10.15 50.35
C GLN A 27 36.29 -9.57 50.78
N TYR A 28 36.27 -8.62 51.71
CA TYR A 28 37.46 -8.11 52.38
C TYR A 28 37.90 -9.05 53.51
N PRO A 29 39.22 -9.26 53.70
CA PRO A 29 39.73 -10.06 54.80
C PRO A 29 39.67 -9.30 56.13
N ALA A 30 39.28 -10.01 57.18
CA ALA A 30 39.40 -9.57 58.57
C ALA A 30 40.86 -9.64 59.00
N ASN A 31 41.47 -8.49 59.24
CA ASN A 31 42.69 -8.32 60.02
C ASN A 31 42.35 -7.47 61.24
N ASP A 32 42.53 -7.98 62.45
CA ASP A 32 43.73 -7.64 63.20
C ASP A 32 43.80 -8.34 64.54
N THR A 33 45.06 -8.60 64.92
CA THR A 33 45.52 -9.51 65.96
C THR A 33 46.28 -8.69 67.00
N LEU A 34 46.32 -9.19 68.25
CA LEU A 34 47.34 -8.91 69.30
C LEU A 34 47.24 -7.50 69.94
N SER A 35 47.35 -7.33 71.25
CA SER A 35 48.47 -7.80 72.08
C SER A 35 48.15 -7.73 73.58
N GLN A 36 48.68 -8.73 74.29
CA GLN A 36 48.83 -8.82 75.74
C GLN A 36 49.81 -7.76 76.27
N ILE A 37 49.59 -7.23 77.48
CA ILE A 37 50.68 -6.92 78.42
C ILE A 37 50.20 -7.23 79.84
N ASN A 38 50.84 -8.22 80.47
CA ASN A 38 50.75 -8.58 81.88
C ASN A 38 52.16 -8.38 82.45
N VAL A 39 52.34 -7.53 83.47
CA VAL A 39 53.64 -7.34 84.14
C VAL A 39 53.44 -7.23 85.66
N ALA A 40 54.02 -8.21 86.36
CA ALA A 40 54.74 -8.18 87.64
C ALA A 40 54.35 -7.11 88.70
N SER A 41 53.93 -7.49 89.92
CA SER A 41 54.76 -8.05 91.02
C SER A 41 55.60 -7.01 91.78
N VAL A 42 55.21 -6.79 93.03
CA VAL A 42 56.02 -6.41 94.22
C VAL A 42 56.73 -5.04 94.18
N ASN A 43 56.21 -4.08 94.95
CA ASN A 43 57.02 -3.48 96.02
C ASN A 43 56.13 -2.84 97.10
N ASP A 44 56.17 -3.46 98.27
CA ASP A 44 55.60 -3.01 99.53
C ASP A 44 56.53 -1.96 100.16
N HIS A 45 56.01 -1.23 101.15
CA HIS A 45 56.79 -0.53 102.16
C HIS A 45 57.61 0.70 101.73
N PHE A 46 56.98 1.89 101.74
CA PHE A 46 57.46 3.15 102.36
C PHE A 46 56.68 4.33 101.74
N GLN A 47 55.50 4.70 102.25
CA GLN A 47 54.88 6.05 102.06
C GLN A 47 53.52 6.29 102.78
N ARG A 48 53.22 5.59 103.89
CA ARG A 48 51.88 5.66 104.50
C ARG A 48 51.45 6.97 105.19
N PRO A 49 52.30 7.93 105.62
CA PRO A 49 51.82 9.22 106.11
C PRO A 49 51.61 10.27 105.00
N PHE A 50 52.14 10.06 103.79
CA PHE A 50 51.94 10.95 102.63
C PHE A 50 50.61 10.65 101.91
N MET A 51 50.22 9.38 101.86
CA MET A 51 49.00 8.93 101.16
C MET A 51 47.68 9.47 101.75
N ILE A 52 47.59 9.81 103.03
CA ILE A 52 46.30 10.25 103.62
C ILE A 52 45.93 11.65 103.12
N LYS A 53 46.91 12.55 102.96
CA LYS A 53 46.68 13.90 102.41
C LYS A 53 46.37 13.84 100.91
N GLU A 54 47.04 12.94 100.20
CA GLU A 54 46.83 12.67 98.79
C GLU A 54 45.48 11.96 98.53
N MET A 55 45.01 11.09 99.42
CA MET A 55 43.71 10.44 99.34
C MET A 55 42.53 11.40 99.54
N LEU A 56 42.66 12.40 100.42
CA LEU A 56 41.64 13.43 100.59
C LEU A 56 41.61 14.39 99.39
N GLN A 57 42.76 14.74 98.84
CA GLN A 57 42.86 15.50 97.60
C GLN A 57 42.29 14.69 96.42
N MET A 58 42.62 13.40 96.30
CA MET A 58 42.02 12.47 95.33
C MET A 58 40.51 12.30 95.49
N ARG A 59 39.95 12.35 96.72
CA ARG A 59 38.49 12.34 96.94
C ARG A 59 37.83 13.63 96.46
N SER A 60 38.48 14.78 96.70
CA SER A 60 38.04 16.06 96.15
C SER A 60 38.10 16.06 94.61
N TYR A 61 39.19 15.54 94.02
CA TYR A 61 39.33 15.42 92.57
C TYR A 61 38.35 14.42 91.96
N THR A 62 38.11 13.27 92.59
CA THR A 62 37.12 12.30 92.10
C THR A 62 35.69 12.85 92.20
N SER A 63 35.37 13.69 93.20
CA SER A 63 34.08 14.38 93.26
C SER A 63 33.90 15.40 92.11
N CYS A 64 34.93 16.22 91.84
CA CYS A 64 34.88 17.17 90.71
C CYS A 64 34.85 16.45 89.35
N VAL A 65 35.60 15.35 89.21
CA VAL A 65 35.62 14.53 87.99
C VAL A 65 34.29 13.79 87.79
N ASN A 66 33.65 13.31 88.87
CA ASN A 66 32.33 12.68 88.78
C ASN A 66 31.24 13.68 88.38
N PHE A 67 31.26 14.89 88.93
CA PHE A 67 30.34 15.96 88.51
C PHE A 67 30.53 16.34 87.03
N HIS A 68 31.79 16.45 86.59
CA HIS A 68 32.09 16.75 85.19
C HIS A 68 31.72 15.58 84.26
N LYS A 69 31.88 14.33 84.72
CA LYS A 69 31.44 13.12 84.00
C LYS A 69 29.92 13.06 83.85
N GLU A 70 29.16 13.44 84.88
CA GLU A 70 27.70 13.55 84.79
C GLU A 70 27.26 14.68 83.84
N SER A 71 27.97 15.81 83.83
CA SER A 71 27.73 16.89 82.86
C SER A 71 27.99 16.44 81.42
N ILE A 72 29.13 15.79 81.19
CA ILE A 72 29.52 15.30 79.85
C ILE A 72 28.56 14.21 79.37
N THR A 73 28.11 13.31 80.25
CA THR A 73 27.16 12.26 79.87
C THR A 73 25.79 12.83 79.52
N LYS A 74 25.31 13.87 80.23
CA LYS A 74 24.08 14.59 79.86
C LYS A 74 24.21 15.27 78.49
N GLU A 75 25.30 15.98 78.25
CA GLU A 75 25.54 16.61 76.94
C GLU A 75 25.63 15.56 75.82
N LEU A 76 26.26 14.41 76.08
CA LEU A 76 26.30 13.29 75.14
C LEU A 76 24.91 12.72 74.86
N THR A 77 24.06 12.56 75.87
CA THR A 77 22.68 12.08 75.66
C THR A 77 21.83 13.10 74.91
N ASP A 78 22.00 14.39 75.16
CA ASP A 78 21.28 15.45 74.47
C ASP A 78 21.72 15.56 73.00
N LEU A 79 23.02 15.43 72.72
CA LEU A 79 23.56 15.37 71.36
C LEU A 79 23.09 14.11 70.63
N GLN A 80 23.06 12.96 71.30
CA GLN A 80 22.52 11.72 70.73
C GLN A 80 21.04 11.86 70.39
N HIS A 81 20.26 12.51 71.26
CA HIS A 81 18.84 12.75 71.01
C HIS A 81 18.63 13.72 69.84
N SER A 82 19.36 14.83 69.81
CA SER A 82 19.34 15.79 68.70
C SER A 82 19.75 15.15 67.37
N LEU A 83 20.78 14.29 67.36
CA LEU A 83 21.18 13.52 66.18
C LEU A 83 20.08 12.57 65.71
N ALA A 84 19.37 11.92 66.64
CA ALA A 84 18.26 11.03 66.31
C ALA A 84 17.06 11.80 65.72
N GLU A 85 16.75 12.98 66.26
CA GLU A 85 15.71 13.87 65.71
C GLU A 85 16.08 14.37 64.31
N HIS A 86 17.31 14.88 64.14
CA HIS A 86 17.80 15.33 62.84
C HIS A 86 17.80 14.20 61.80
N LYS A 87 18.18 12.97 62.20
CA LYS A 87 18.13 11.81 61.32
C LYS A 87 16.70 11.52 60.86
N ASN A 88 15.74 11.52 61.79
CA ASN A 88 14.32 11.33 61.45
C ASN A 88 13.79 12.43 60.51
N ASP A 89 14.19 13.68 60.74
CA ASP A 89 13.78 14.81 59.90
C ASP A 89 14.38 14.74 58.49
N ILE A 90 15.64 14.32 58.37
CA ILE A 90 16.27 14.08 57.07
C ILE A 90 15.53 12.96 56.34
N GLU A 91 15.19 11.88 57.03
CA GLU A 91 14.50 10.73 56.43
C GLU A 91 13.10 11.10 55.93
N LYS A 92 12.34 11.89 56.70
CA LYS A 92 11.05 12.45 56.27
C LYS A 92 11.19 13.34 55.03
N LYS A 93 12.18 14.25 55.01
CA LYS A 93 12.43 15.12 53.86
C LYS A 93 12.83 14.33 52.62
N HIS A 94 13.63 13.29 52.78
CA HIS A 94 14.05 12.42 51.69
C HIS A 94 12.87 11.67 51.08
N GLU A 95 11.92 11.22 51.91
CA GLU A 95 10.73 10.52 51.43
C GLU A 95 9.73 11.47 50.73
N GLN A 96 9.57 12.69 51.23
CA GLN A 96 8.80 13.73 50.53
C GLN A 96 9.42 14.07 49.17
N LEU A 97 10.75 14.17 49.09
CA LEU A 97 11.43 14.45 47.83
C LEU A 97 11.23 13.31 46.82
N ARG A 98 11.28 12.05 47.26
CA ARG A 98 10.98 10.89 46.41
C ARG A 98 9.57 10.93 45.84
N LEU A 99 8.57 11.30 46.65
CA LEU A 99 7.18 11.42 46.20
C LEU A 99 7.03 12.48 45.09
N VAL A 100 7.59 13.67 45.30
CA VAL A 100 7.51 14.77 44.31
C VAL A 100 8.20 14.41 43.00
N LEU A 101 9.35 13.72 43.05
CA LEU A 101 10.05 13.26 41.85
C LEU A 101 9.26 12.20 41.07
N ARG A 102 8.53 11.32 41.78
CA ARG A 102 7.69 10.30 41.16
C ARG A 102 6.47 10.90 40.46
N GLU A 103 5.82 11.87 41.10
CA GLU A 103 4.65 12.56 40.56
C GLU A 103 5.01 13.37 39.30
N LYS A 104 6.04 14.21 39.37
CA LYS A 104 6.51 15.00 38.22
C LYS A 104 7.10 14.14 37.09
N GLY A 105 7.71 13.01 37.43
CA GLY A 105 8.21 12.04 36.46
C GLY A 105 7.09 11.41 35.63
N GLY A 106 6.01 10.99 36.30
CA GLY A 106 4.84 10.37 35.64
C GLY A 106 4.10 11.31 34.70
N GLU A 107 3.94 12.59 35.06
CA GLU A 107 3.33 13.59 34.18
C GLU A 107 4.14 13.82 32.89
N ARG A 108 5.47 13.82 33.02
CA ARG A 108 6.39 14.01 31.90
C ARG A 108 6.37 12.82 30.95
N GLU A 109 6.31 11.61 31.50
CA GLU A 109 6.19 10.38 30.71
C GLU A 109 4.83 10.30 29.97
N GLY A 110 3.74 10.67 30.65
CA GLY A 110 2.43 10.77 30.03
C GLY A 110 2.35 11.84 28.94
N ALA A 111 2.97 13.00 29.14
CA ALA A 111 3.06 14.04 28.12
C ALA A 111 3.89 13.59 26.91
N MET A 112 5.03 12.94 27.15
CA MET A 112 5.89 12.42 26.08
C MET A 112 5.19 11.33 25.27
N LYS A 113 4.42 10.44 25.92
CA LYS A 113 3.59 9.44 25.24
C LYS A 113 2.54 10.09 24.33
N ARG A 114 1.81 11.10 24.81
CA ARG A 114 0.84 11.85 23.99
C ARG A 114 1.48 12.53 22.78
N VAL A 115 2.69 13.09 22.95
CA VAL A 115 3.43 13.71 21.84
C VAL A 115 3.84 12.64 20.81
N LEU A 116 4.33 11.48 21.26
CA LEU A 116 4.68 10.37 20.36
C LEU A 116 3.46 9.85 19.60
N ASP A 117 2.32 9.67 20.28
CA ASP A 117 1.07 9.23 19.65
C ASP A 117 0.62 10.24 18.57
N ASN A 118 0.67 11.54 18.87
CA ASN A 118 0.32 12.59 17.91
C ASN A 118 1.29 12.64 16.71
N ILE A 119 2.60 12.52 16.95
CA ILE A 119 3.61 12.44 15.89
C ILE A 119 3.35 11.21 15.01
N GLN A 120 3.00 10.07 15.60
CA GLN A 120 2.71 8.86 14.84
C GLN A 120 1.48 9.03 13.95
N VAL A 121 0.43 9.70 14.43
CA VAL A 121 -0.75 10.03 13.62
C VAL A 121 -0.36 10.96 12.46
N LEU A 122 0.41 12.01 12.74
CA LEU A 122 0.84 12.98 11.72
C LEU A 122 1.75 12.36 10.66
N ILE A 123 2.66 11.46 11.05
CA ILE A 123 3.49 10.70 10.12
C ILE A 123 2.62 9.81 9.23
N LYS A 124 1.67 9.07 9.81
CA LYS A 124 0.76 8.20 9.03
C LYS A 124 -0.03 9.00 8.00
N GLU A 125 -0.58 10.15 8.39
CA GLU A 125 -1.33 11.03 7.49
C GLU A 125 -0.43 11.62 6.40
N THR A 126 0.76 12.11 6.76
CA THR A 126 1.71 12.69 5.80
C THR A 126 2.17 11.64 4.79
N VAL A 127 2.50 10.42 5.24
CA VAL A 127 2.89 9.31 4.36
C VAL A 127 1.73 8.92 3.45
N ALA A 128 0.52 8.77 3.98
CA ALA A 128 -0.66 8.43 3.16
C ALA A 128 -0.90 9.48 2.07
N ASN A 129 -0.76 10.77 2.39
CA ASN A 129 -0.92 11.86 1.44
C ASN A 129 0.20 11.89 0.38
N SER A 130 1.45 11.67 0.77
CA SER A 130 2.58 11.60 -0.18
C SER A 130 2.46 10.40 -1.11
N VAL A 131 2.15 9.21 -0.58
CA VAL A 131 1.93 8.00 -1.38
C VAL A 131 0.78 8.22 -2.35
N LYS A 132 -0.34 8.80 -1.91
CA LYS A 132 -1.47 9.12 -2.79
C LYS A 132 -1.04 10.04 -3.94
N LYS A 133 -0.33 11.13 -3.65
CA LYS A 133 0.15 12.07 -4.67
C LYS A 133 1.10 11.42 -5.68
N GLU A 134 2.06 10.63 -5.20
CA GLU A 134 3.02 9.93 -6.07
C GLU A 134 2.35 8.84 -6.90
N VAL A 135 1.43 8.09 -6.31
CA VAL A 135 0.65 7.07 -7.03
C VAL A 135 -0.23 7.73 -8.09
N ASP A 136 -0.94 8.82 -7.78
CA ASP A 136 -1.78 9.53 -8.75
C ASP A 136 -0.94 10.12 -9.90
N ALA A 137 0.24 10.68 -9.60
CA ALA A 137 1.18 11.20 -10.60
C ALA A 137 1.74 10.06 -11.49
N ASN A 138 2.19 8.97 -10.87
CA ASN A 138 2.69 7.80 -11.59
C ASN A 138 1.60 7.14 -12.43
N ILE A 139 0.39 6.94 -11.89
CA ILE A 139 -0.73 6.38 -12.65
C ILE A 139 -1.00 7.22 -13.90
N LYS A 140 -0.95 8.55 -13.80
CA LYS A 140 -1.14 9.45 -14.95
C LYS A 140 -0.03 9.32 -16.01
N GLU A 141 1.21 9.12 -15.60
CA GLU A 141 2.35 8.95 -16.52
C GLU A 141 2.38 7.56 -17.18
N TRP A 142 2.15 6.51 -16.38
CA TRP A 142 2.20 5.12 -16.84
C TRP A 142 0.98 4.73 -17.69
N ILE A 143 -0.20 5.30 -17.39
CA ILE A 143 -1.39 5.11 -18.23
C ILE A 143 -1.29 6.05 -19.44
N ARG A 144 -0.56 5.59 -20.47
CA ARG A 144 -0.34 6.31 -21.74
C ARG A 144 -1.63 6.72 -22.47
N VAL A 145 -2.75 6.02 -22.20
CA VAL A 145 -4.06 6.30 -22.81
C VAL A 145 -5.10 6.41 -21.70
N PRO A 146 -5.74 7.58 -21.54
CA PRO A 146 -6.82 7.78 -20.57
C PRO A 146 -7.87 6.67 -20.68
N VAL A 147 -8.43 6.27 -19.53
CA VAL A 147 -9.42 5.18 -19.47
C VAL A 147 -10.63 5.52 -20.33
N GLU A 148 -11.01 6.79 -20.38
CA GLU A 148 -12.09 7.38 -21.16
C GLU A 148 -11.83 7.22 -22.65
N THR A 149 -10.61 7.46 -23.11
CA THR A 149 -10.21 7.25 -24.51
C THR A 149 -10.26 5.77 -24.87
N ARG A 150 -9.81 4.88 -23.99
CA ARG A 150 -9.90 3.43 -24.19
C ARG A 150 -11.35 2.96 -24.24
N ARG A 151 -12.20 3.49 -23.37
CA ARG A 151 -13.64 3.21 -23.36
C ARG A 151 -14.29 3.62 -24.68
N ALA A 152 -14.05 4.84 -25.15
CA ALA A 152 -14.60 5.32 -26.42
C ALA A 152 -14.13 4.47 -27.62
N GLN A 153 -12.87 4.02 -27.62
CA GLN A 153 -12.35 3.10 -28.63
C GLN A 153 -13.05 1.75 -28.60
N LEU A 154 -13.26 1.18 -27.41
CA LEU A 154 -13.95 -0.09 -27.24
C LEU A 154 -15.43 0.00 -27.64
N GLU A 155 -16.14 1.07 -27.26
CA GLU A 155 -17.53 1.30 -27.67
C GLU A 155 -17.65 1.38 -29.20
N LYS A 156 -16.71 2.07 -29.87
CA LYS A 156 -16.64 2.10 -31.33
C LYS A 156 -16.35 0.71 -31.93
N GLN A 157 -15.52 -0.09 -31.28
CA GLN A 157 -15.21 -1.46 -31.73
C GLN A 157 -16.41 -2.39 -31.58
N ILE A 158 -17.14 -2.31 -30.46
CA ILE A 158 -18.38 -3.06 -30.24
C ILE A 158 -19.39 -2.71 -31.34
N GLY A 159 -19.61 -1.42 -31.61
CA GLY A 159 -20.52 -1.00 -32.68
C GLY A 159 -20.14 -1.58 -34.06
N ARG A 160 -18.84 -1.64 -34.39
CA ARG A 160 -18.37 -2.30 -35.63
C ARG A 160 -18.64 -3.80 -35.64
N MET A 161 -18.46 -4.48 -34.50
CA MET A 161 -18.73 -5.92 -34.37
C MET A 161 -20.22 -6.22 -34.52
N ASP A 162 -21.09 -5.41 -33.93
CA ASP A 162 -22.55 -5.56 -34.04
C ASP A 162 -23.03 -5.38 -35.48
N ILE A 163 -22.48 -4.38 -36.19
CA ILE A 163 -22.73 -4.18 -37.62
C ILE A 163 -22.25 -5.39 -38.42
N ALA A 164 -21.04 -5.87 -38.17
CA ALA A 164 -20.48 -7.03 -38.88
C ALA A 164 -21.30 -8.31 -38.63
N LEU A 165 -21.77 -8.53 -37.40
CA LEU A 165 -22.65 -9.64 -37.04
C LEU A 165 -23.98 -9.53 -37.78
N THR A 166 -24.59 -8.35 -37.78
CA THR A 166 -25.85 -8.07 -38.48
C THR A 166 -25.70 -8.33 -39.97
N ASN A 167 -24.64 -7.84 -40.59
CA ASN A 167 -24.32 -8.07 -41.99
C ASN A 167 -24.08 -9.56 -42.29
N SER A 168 -23.40 -10.28 -41.41
CA SER A 168 -23.17 -11.73 -41.55
C SER A 168 -24.49 -12.51 -41.52
N ASN A 169 -25.40 -12.16 -40.61
CA ASN A 169 -26.73 -12.77 -40.54
C ASN A 169 -27.59 -12.42 -41.76
N ALA A 170 -27.56 -11.16 -42.21
CA ALA A 170 -28.23 -10.73 -43.43
C ALA A 170 -27.69 -11.49 -44.65
N ARG A 171 -26.37 -11.61 -44.80
CA ARG A 171 -25.74 -12.42 -45.87
C ARG A 171 -26.17 -13.88 -45.82
N ARG A 172 -26.24 -14.48 -44.63
CA ARG A 172 -26.70 -15.87 -44.47
C ARG A 172 -28.15 -16.04 -44.91
N ARG A 173 -29.04 -15.10 -44.55
CA ARG A 173 -30.44 -15.08 -45.01
C ARG A 173 -30.52 -14.90 -46.52
N ASN A 174 -29.75 -13.96 -47.06
CA ASN A 174 -29.74 -13.65 -48.49
C ASN A 174 -29.29 -14.84 -49.31
N ALA A 175 -28.23 -15.56 -48.88
CA ALA A 175 -27.75 -16.78 -49.54
C ALA A 175 -28.78 -17.93 -49.65
N GLN A 176 -29.91 -17.84 -48.94
CA GLN A 176 -31.00 -18.83 -49.02
C GLN A 176 -32.01 -18.48 -50.11
N LEU A 177 -32.00 -17.25 -50.64
CA LEU A 177 -32.88 -16.82 -51.71
C LEU A 177 -32.65 -17.71 -52.95
N GLN A 178 -33.73 -18.11 -53.61
CA GLN A 178 -33.64 -18.79 -54.90
C GLN A 178 -33.82 -17.76 -56.03
N PRO A 179 -33.30 -18.03 -57.24
CA PRO A 179 -33.53 -17.17 -58.41
C PRO A 179 -35.02 -16.95 -58.75
N GLY A 180 -35.91 -17.84 -58.29
CA GLY A 180 -37.36 -17.69 -58.44
C GLY A 180 -38.02 -16.77 -57.41
N ASP A 181 -37.34 -16.45 -56.31
CA ASP A 181 -37.88 -15.68 -55.19
C ASP A 181 -37.72 -14.16 -55.42
N LEU A 182 -38.19 -13.67 -56.57
CA LEU A 182 -37.96 -12.29 -57.01
C LEU A 182 -38.55 -11.22 -56.08
N ASP A 183 -39.60 -11.58 -55.34
CA ASP A 183 -40.36 -10.69 -54.46
C ASP A 183 -39.99 -10.85 -52.98
N GLU A 184 -39.12 -11.81 -52.63
CA GLU A 184 -38.67 -12.00 -51.25
C GLU A 184 -37.68 -10.87 -50.88
N PRO A 185 -37.85 -10.21 -49.71
CA PRO A 185 -37.04 -9.07 -49.37
C PRO A 185 -35.58 -9.43 -49.06
N ILE A 186 -34.66 -8.66 -49.63
CA ILE A 186 -33.22 -8.77 -49.40
C ILE A 186 -32.90 -8.20 -48.02
N GLY A 187 -32.23 -8.98 -47.19
CA GLY A 187 -31.71 -8.56 -45.90
C GLY A 187 -30.72 -7.39 -46.05
N PRO A 188 -30.92 -6.27 -45.34
CA PRO A 188 -30.12 -5.07 -45.51
C PRO A 188 -28.68 -5.27 -45.04
N ILE A 189 -27.73 -4.77 -45.82
CA ILE A 189 -26.31 -4.70 -45.44
C ILE A 189 -25.98 -3.27 -45.04
N PHE A 190 -25.45 -3.10 -43.84
CA PHE A 190 -25.02 -1.81 -43.30
C PHE A 190 -23.55 -1.53 -43.62
N ARG A 191 -23.22 -0.26 -43.81
CA ARG A 191 -21.84 0.20 -43.98
C ARG A 191 -21.10 0.25 -42.63
N ASP A 192 -19.81 0.52 -42.65
CA ASP A 192 -18.98 0.67 -41.44
C ASP A 192 -19.44 1.76 -40.48
N ASN A 193 -20.21 2.73 -40.98
CA ASN A 193 -20.84 3.79 -40.19
C ASN A 193 -22.23 3.41 -39.63
N GLY A 194 -22.68 2.17 -39.84
CA GLY A 194 -23.99 1.67 -39.40
C GLY A 194 -25.17 2.15 -40.24
N THR A 195 -24.93 2.90 -41.32
CA THR A 195 -26.01 3.39 -42.20
C THR A 195 -26.21 2.44 -43.38
N LYS A 196 -27.47 2.35 -43.84
CA LYS A 196 -27.82 1.69 -45.11
C LYS A 196 -27.67 2.67 -46.27
N SER A 197 -27.30 2.19 -47.46
CA SER A 197 -27.42 3.01 -48.67
C SER A 197 -28.90 3.37 -48.91
N SER A 198 -29.15 4.60 -49.36
CA SER A 198 -30.50 5.05 -49.76
C SER A 198 -31.02 4.29 -50.98
N LEU A 199 -30.10 3.78 -51.82
CA LEU A 199 -30.40 3.02 -53.03
C LEU A 199 -30.42 1.50 -52.76
N PHE A 200 -30.41 1.04 -51.50
CA PHE A 200 -30.44 -0.40 -51.24
C PHE A 200 -31.80 -1.00 -51.67
N PRO A 201 -31.82 -2.00 -52.56
CA PRO A 201 -33.05 -2.57 -53.10
C PRO A 201 -33.87 -3.29 -52.02
N ALA A 202 -35.20 -3.26 -52.16
CA ALA A 202 -36.09 -3.99 -51.26
C ALA A 202 -36.07 -5.50 -51.53
N ASP A 203 -36.07 -5.89 -52.81
CA ASP A 203 -36.17 -7.26 -53.31
C ASP A 203 -35.31 -7.43 -54.58
N LEU A 204 -35.21 -8.68 -55.08
CA LEU A 204 -34.43 -8.99 -56.29
C LEU A 204 -35.05 -8.35 -57.54
N ARG A 205 -36.39 -8.29 -57.63
CA ARG A 205 -37.10 -7.64 -58.74
C ARG A 205 -36.70 -6.17 -58.89
N SER A 206 -36.66 -5.44 -57.78
CA SER A 206 -36.23 -4.04 -57.74
C SER A 206 -34.78 -3.91 -58.17
N LEU A 207 -33.89 -4.79 -57.69
CA LEU A 207 -32.47 -4.79 -58.09
C LEU A 207 -32.29 -4.95 -59.60
N TYR A 208 -33.01 -5.89 -60.24
CA TYR A 208 -32.95 -6.09 -61.70
C TYR A 208 -33.57 -4.94 -62.50
N SER A 209 -34.42 -4.12 -61.86
CA SER A 209 -35.06 -2.96 -62.48
C SER A 209 -34.25 -1.67 -62.37
N TYR A 210 -33.09 -1.69 -61.70
CA TYR A 210 -32.28 -0.49 -61.49
C TYR A 210 -31.64 0.02 -62.79
N PRO A 211 -31.63 1.34 -63.03
CA PRO A 211 -30.85 1.90 -64.11
C PRO A 211 -29.35 1.69 -63.84
N PRO A 212 -28.51 1.56 -64.87
CA PRO A 212 -27.09 1.26 -64.71
C PRO A 212 -26.31 2.34 -63.94
N GLY A 213 -26.82 3.57 -63.88
CA GLY A 213 -26.26 4.65 -63.06
C GLY A 213 -26.44 4.41 -61.56
N ASP A 214 -27.65 4.07 -61.13
CA ASP A 214 -27.99 3.87 -59.71
C ASP A 214 -27.27 2.66 -59.14
N LEU A 215 -27.12 1.60 -59.93
CA LEU A 215 -26.38 0.41 -59.51
C LEU A 215 -24.89 0.73 -59.29
N LYS A 216 -24.26 1.53 -60.15
CA LYS A 216 -22.87 1.97 -59.95
C LYS A 216 -22.73 2.80 -58.67
N THR A 217 -23.68 3.70 -58.42
CA THR A 217 -23.71 4.50 -57.17
C THR A 217 -23.87 3.59 -55.96
N LEU A 218 -24.75 2.59 -56.03
CA LEU A 218 -24.94 1.60 -54.97
C LEU A 218 -23.66 0.82 -54.67
N LEU A 219 -22.92 0.34 -55.69
CA LEU A 219 -21.65 -0.35 -55.45
C LEU A 219 -20.58 0.58 -54.89
N GLY A 220 -20.57 1.86 -55.30
CA GLY A 220 -19.69 2.88 -54.75
C GLY A 220 -19.95 3.14 -53.27
N ASP A 221 -21.22 3.15 -52.83
CA ASP A 221 -21.58 3.31 -51.42
C ASP A 221 -21.01 2.21 -50.51
N TYR A 222 -20.75 1.02 -51.06
CA TYR A 222 -20.19 -0.14 -50.35
C TYR A 222 -18.71 -0.39 -50.67
N ASP A 223 -18.03 0.54 -51.34
CA ASP A 223 -16.63 0.43 -51.76
C ASP A 223 -16.32 -0.84 -52.59
N ILE A 224 -17.27 -1.28 -53.44
CA ILE A 224 -17.10 -2.46 -54.29
C ILE A 224 -16.42 -2.07 -55.61
N SER A 225 -15.21 -2.58 -55.83
CA SER A 225 -14.44 -2.31 -57.04
C SER A 225 -15.08 -2.88 -58.32
N LEU A 226 -15.40 -1.99 -59.25
CA LEU A 226 -15.90 -2.31 -60.57
C LEU A 226 -14.76 -2.56 -61.57
N ASP A 227 -15.03 -3.37 -62.59
CA ASP A 227 -14.08 -3.56 -63.68
C ASP A 227 -14.08 -2.33 -64.59
N PRO A 228 -13.01 -2.07 -65.38
CA PRO A 228 -12.91 -0.87 -66.22
C PRO A 228 -14.03 -0.71 -67.26
N LYS A 229 -14.59 -1.84 -67.72
CA LYS A 229 -15.72 -1.91 -68.66
C LYS A 229 -16.76 -2.92 -68.14
N PRO A 230 -17.54 -2.56 -67.12
CA PRO A 230 -18.44 -3.51 -66.49
C PRO A 230 -19.71 -3.65 -67.34
N ASN A 231 -20.05 -4.88 -67.73
CA ASN A 231 -21.38 -5.20 -68.22
C ASN A 231 -22.37 -5.23 -67.05
N PHE A 232 -23.63 -4.90 -67.30
CA PHE A 232 -24.69 -4.83 -66.29
C PHE A 232 -24.77 -6.10 -65.44
N GLU A 233 -24.68 -7.27 -66.09
CA GLU A 233 -24.69 -8.57 -65.43
C GLU A 233 -23.49 -8.76 -64.48
N SER A 234 -22.27 -8.36 -64.85
CA SER A 234 -21.13 -8.41 -63.91
C SER A 234 -21.33 -7.50 -62.71
N VAL A 235 -21.91 -6.30 -62.90
CA VAL A 235 -22.22 -5.39 -61.79
C VAL A 235 -23.22 -6.03 -60.83
N ILE A 236 -24.31 -6.61 -61.35
CA ILE A 236 -25.30 -7.32 -60.53
C ILE A 236 -24.66 -8.52 -59.83
N ASN A 237 -23.91 -9.35 -60.55
CA ASN A 237 -23.27 -10.54 -59.98
C ASN A 237 -22.27 -10.16 -58.87
N LYS A 238 -21.52 -9.07 -59.04
CA LYS A 238 -20.66 -8.52 -57.98
C LYS A 238 -21.46 -8.08 -56.76
N PHE A 239 -22.59 -7.39 -56.96
CA PHE A 239 -23.46 -6.98 -55.86
C PHE A 239 -24.08 -8.18 -55.14
N LEU A 240 -24.63 -9.14 -55.88
CA LEU A 240 -25.19 -10.39 -55.35
C LEU A 240 -24.15 -11.16 -54.53
N THR A 241 -22.94 -11.29 -55.07
CA THR A 241 -21.80 -11.91 -54.35
C THR A 241 -21.50 -11.18 -53.03
N PHE A 242 -21.50 -9.85 -53.03
CA PHE A 242 -21.26 -9.04 -51.83
C PHE A 242 -22.36 -9.19 -50.78
N VAL A 243 -23.62 -9.26 -51.23
CA VAL A 243 -24.81 -9.40 -50.38
C VAL A 243 -24.98 -10.82 -49.83
N GLY A 244 -24.15 -11.77 -50.28
CA GLY A 244 -24.08 -13.14 -49.78
C GLY A 244 -24.70 -14.18 -50.71
N GLU A 245 -25.31 -13.75 -51.81
CA GLU A 245 -25.85 -14.62 -52.85
C GLU A 245 -24.69 -15.21 -53.65
N SER A 246 -24.15 -16.31 -53.15
CA SER A 246 -22.92 -16.96 -53.61
C SER A 246 -23.18 -18.12 -54.57
N ARG A 247 -24.42 -18.27 -55.04
CA ARG A 247 -24.72 -19.18 -56.14
C ARG A 247 -24.26 -18.53 -57.41
N SER A 248 -22.99 -18.77 -57.75
CA SER A 248 -22.45 -18.61 -59.11
C SER A 248 -23.53 -19.05 -60.09
N PRO A 249 -24.17 -18.12 -60.80
CA PRO A 249 -25.12 -18.51 -61.77
C PRO A 249 -24.30 -18.95 -62.97
N THR A 250 -24.26 -20.24 -63.24
CA THR A 250 -24.45 -20.65 -64.63
C THR A 250 -25.84 -20.15 -65.03
N PHE A 251 -25.95 -18.82 -65.30
CA PHE A 251 -27.17 -18.11 -65.73
C PHE A 251 -27.65 -18.60 -67.10
N THR A 252 -26.95 -19.57 -67.69
CA THR A 252 -27.20 -20.15 -69.00
C THR A 252 -28.57 -20.82 -69.12
N ASN A 253 -29.21 -21.26 -68.02
CA ASN A 253 -30.45 -22.05 -68.12
C ASN A 253 -31.76 -21.31 -67.78
N VAL A 254 -31.75 -20.15 -67.11
CA VAL A 254 -33.02 -19.51 -66.68
C VAL A 254 -33.58 -18.55 -67.74
N LEU A 255 -32.74 -17.88 -68.53
CA LEU A 255 -33.20 -17.05 -69.66
C LEU A 255 -33.72 -17.86 -70.86
N GLN A 256 -33.53 -19.19 -70.88
CA GLN A 256 -34.11 -20.07 -71.91
C GLN A 256 -35.54 -20.55 -71.59
N LEU A 257 -36.06 -20.29 -70.38
CA LEU A 257 -37.36 -20.82 -69.94
C LEU A 257 -38.52 -19.80 -70.00
N ALA A 258 -38.28 -18.57 -70.46
CA ALA A 258 -39.33 -17.60 -70.73
C ALA A 258 -39.36 -17.24 -72.23
N PRO A 259 -39.99 -18.05 -73.10
CA PRO A 259 -40.23 -17.66 -74.48
C PRO A 259 -41.21 -16.48 -74.51
N GLY A 260 -40.73 -15.27 -74.80
CA GLY A 260 -41.62 -14.13 -75.07
C GLY A 260 -41.14 -12.73 -74.70
N ILE A 261 -39.94 -12.54 -74.14
CA ILE A 261 -39.43 -11.19 -73.85
C ILE A 261 -38.20 -10.94 -74.73
N GLU A 262 -38.42 -10.38 -75.91
CA GLU A 262 -37.36 -9.87 -76.79
C GLU A 262 -36.87 -8.53 -76.22
N PHE A 263 -35.69 -8.53 -75.60
CA PHE A 263 -34.97 -7.29 -75.33
C PHE A 263 -34.23 -6.88 -76.60
N GLU A 264 -34.75 -5.88 -77.32
CA GLU A 264 -34.02 -5.14 -78.34
C GLU A 264 -32.82 -4.45 -77.67
N ILE A 265 -31.65 -5.07 -77.73
CA ILE A 265 -30.39 -4.44 -77.39
C ILE A 265 -30.00 -3.55 -78.57
N ASN A 266 -30.49 -2.31 -78.56
CA ASN A 266 -29.94 -1.26 -79.41
C ASN A 266 -28.51 -0.96 -78.96
N ALA A 267 -27.54 -1.47 -79.71
CA ALA A 267 -26.14 -1.10 -79.58
C ALA A 267 -25.96 0.34 -80.06
N VAL A 268 -25.62 1.24 -79.13
CA VAL A 268 -25.09 2.59 -79.38
C VAL A 268 -23.70 2.66 -78.77
#